data_AF-A0A524EQV5-F1
#
_entry.id   AF-A0A524EQV5-F1
#
_cell.length_a   1.000
_cell.length_b   1.000
_cell.length_c   1.000
_cell.angle_alpha   90.00
_cell.angle_beta   90.00
_cell.angle_gamma   90.00
#
_symmetry.space_group_name_H-M   'P 1'
#
loop_
_entity.id
_entity.type
_entity.pdbx_description
1 polymer ?
#
loop_
_entity_poly.entity_id
_entity_poly.type
_entity_poly.pdbx_seq_one_letter_code
_entity_poly.pdbx_strand_id
1 'polypeptide(L)'
;MNRLRGHQLRAIWKPEMYQGSMSMTRYFEGWYFKIVDASEENAFAIIPGVSFGGIGEDSHSFVQIMNGCDASSEYHSYGIDEFWSSKSQFLVKVGDNQFSQNGIKLHLQNDSQEVKGILRFGNIKPWPVSFFSPGAMGPFRFVPRMQTLHGIVSFDHEIKGRLEIDGKQVDFTGGRGYIEKDFGREFPSAWIWMQSNHFDETGISFTSSIANIPWLGNSFVGYLIGLLYEGEIYRFTTYTGARISQPMVTKDSVTFTVVDRDYAIDIQARKTKSATLHSPVQGLMTGRIEESLDAKIGVNFYRRKGSGWEKKYEGIGTSAGLEVMGDMEEIGAIEIMNS
;
A
#
# COMPACT_ATOMS: atom_id res chain seq x y z
N MET A 1 -1.18 -27.75 18.42
CA MET A 1 -2.46 -27.27 17.82
C MET A 1 -3.01 -25.98 18.46
N ASN A 2 -3.05 -25.80 19.78
CA ASN A 2 -3.66 -24.59 20.41
C ASN A 2 -2.95 -23.25 20.09
N ARG A 3 -1.62 -23.23 19.95
CA ARG A 3 -0.86 -22.00 19.65
C ARG A 3 -1.06 -21.47 18.22
N LEU A 4 -1.23 -22.35 17.24
CA LEU A 4 -1.48 -21.98 15.83
C LEU A 4 -2.86 -21.32 15.65
N ARG A 5 -3.89 -21.83 16.36
CA ARG A 5 -5.23 -21.20 16.38
C ARG A 5 -5.23 -19.81 17.02
N GLY A 6 -4.45 -19.61 18.08
CA GLY A 6 -4.31 -18.31 18.75
C GLY A 6 -3.67 -17.23 17.88
N HIS A 7 -2.69 -17.61 17.04
CA HIS A 7 -2.08 -16.71 16.06
C HIS A 7 -3.09 -16.24 15.01
N GLN A 8 -3.77 -17.19 14.35
CA GLN A 8 -4.72 -16.88 13.27
C GLN A 8 -5.86 -15.98 13.74
N LEU A 9 -6.36 -16.20 14.97
CA LEU A 9 -7.37 -15.33 15.57
C LEU A 9 -6.82 -13.93 15.83
N ARG A 10 -5.63 -13.80 16.42
CA ARG A 10 -5.02 -12.50 16.70
C ARG A 10 -4.77 -11.70 15.43
N ALA A 11 -4.29 -12.37 14.39
CA ALA A 11 -3.90 -11.76 13.12
C ALA A 11 -5.09 -11.11 12.39
N ILE A 12 -6.33 -11.54 12.65
CA ILE A 12 -7.53 -10.88 12.14
C ILE A 12 -7.59 -9.41 12.59
N TRP A 13 -7.40 -9.12 13.88
CA TRP A 13 -7.43 -7.75 14.43
C TRP A 13 -6.04 -7.08 14.48
N LYS A 14 -5.04 -7.72 13.88
CA LYS A 14 -3.69 -7.19 13.69
C LYS A 14 -3.28 -7.36 12.24
N PRO A 15 -3.91 -6.61 11.31
CA PRO A 15 -3.70 -6.80 9.87
C PRO A 15 -2.24 -6.66 9.46
N GLU A 16 -1.44 -5.89 10.20
CA GLU A 16 0.00 -5.71 10.01
C GLU A 16 0.80 -7.01 10.17
N MET A 17 0.31 -7.98 10.95
CA MET A 17 1.01 -9.25 11.17
C MET A 17 0.93 -10.17 9.95
N TYR A 18 1.88 -11.09 9.84
CA TYR A 18 1.81 -12.20 8.88
C TYR A 18 0.54 -13.04 9.09
N GLN A 19 -0.22 -13.29 8.03
CA GLN A 19 -1.52 -13.96 8.04
C GLN A 19 -1.44 -15.38 7.50
N GLY A 20 -0.46 -15.63 6.64
CA GLY A 20 -0.27 -16.92 6.01
C GLY A 20 0.22 -18.03 6.94
N SER A 21 0.51 -19.17 6.32
CA SER A 21 1.26 -20.26 6.93
C SER A 21 2.05 -21.01 5.85
N MET A 22 3.15 -21.65 6.23
CA MET A 22 4.01 -22.45 5.33
C MET A 22 3.28 -23.60 4.60
N SER A 23 2.08 -23.96 5.05
CA SER A 23 1.24 -24.98 4.40
C SER A 23 0.29 -24.42 3.33
N MET A 24 0.25 -23.10 3.13
CA MET A 24 -0.59 -22.49 2.11
C MET A 24 0.01 -22.69 0.71
N THR A 25 -0.87 -22.71 -0.28
CA THR A 25 -0.51 -22.76 -1.69
C THR A 25 -1.26 -21.67 -2.43
N ARG A 26 -0.69 -21.18 -3.53
CA ARG A 26 -1.23 -20.05 -4.30
C ARG A 26 -1.52 -18.85 -3.42
N TYR A 27 -0.53 -18.49 -2.60
CA TYR A 27 -0.66 -17.45 -1.59
C TYR A 27 0.52 -16.50 -1.67
N PHE A 28 0.25 -15.20 -1.63
CA PHE A 28 1.26 -14.18 -1.45
C PHE A 28 0.94 -13.34 -0.21
N GLU A 29 1.97 -12.76 0.37
CA GLU A 29 1.84 -11.74 1.40
C GLU A 29 3.06 -10.83 1.38
N GLY A 30 2.82 -9.53 1.27
CA GLY A 30 3.86 -8.51 1.18
C GLY A 30 3.49 -7.23 1.93
N TRP A 31 4.51 -6.50 2.37
CA TRP A 31 4.36 -5.21 3.04
C TRP A 31 5.06 -4.16 2.22
N TYR A 32 4.35 -3.10 1.85
CA TYR A 32 4.90 -1.99 1.08
C TYR A 32 5.32 -0.88 2.04
N PHE A 33 6.60 -0.54 2.07
CA PHE A 33 7.15 0.58 2.82
C PHE A 33 7.56 1.68 1.83
N LYS A 34 6.82 2.78 1.77
CA LYS A 34 7.31 4.00 1.13
C LYS A 34 8.12 4.80 2.12
N ILE A 35 9.35 5.12 1.76
CA ILE A 35 10.24 6.00 2.53
C ILE A 35 10.71 7.14 1.63
N VAL A 36 10.65 8.35 2.14
CA VAL A 36 11.10 9.55 1.42
C VAL A 36 11.92 10.37 2.40
N ASP A 37 13.07 10.87 1.94
CA ASP A 37 13.93 11.73 2.74
C ASP A 37 13.36 13.16 2.90
N ALA A 38 13.98 13.95 3.77
CA ALA A 38 13.45 15.27 4.13
C ALA A 38 13.48 16.28 2.97
N SER A 39 14.35 16.10 1.98
CA SER A 39 14.43 16.94 0.78
C SER A 39 13.54 16.46 -0.37
N GLU A 40 12.90 15.29 -0.23
CA GLU A 40 12.16 14.61 -1.30
C GLU A 40 13.01 14.29 -2.55
N GLU A 41 14.34 14.29 -2.41
CA GLU A 41 15.26 13.92 -3.48
C GLU A 41 15.45 12.40 -3.59
N ASN A 42 15.05 11.66 -2.55
CA ASN A 42 15.22 10.21 -2.48
C ASN A 42 13.91 9.58 -1.99
N ALA A 43 13.17 8.98 -2.91
CA ALA A 43 11.94 8.23 -2.64
C ALA A 43 12.12 6.76 -3.02
N PHE A 44 11.84 5.85 -2.08
CA PHE A 44 11.94 4.41 -2.30
C PHE A 44 10.69 3.69 -1.82
N ALA A 45 10.30 2.63 -2.55
CA ALA A 45 9.41 1.60 -2.05
C ALA A 45 10.21 0.34 -1.73
N ILE A 46 10.08 -0.20 -0.53
CA ILE A 46 10.76 -1.43 -0.11
C ILE A 46 9.69 -2.44 0.29
N ILE A 47 9.69 -3.58 -0.37
CA ILE A 47 8.58 -4.54 -0.35
C ILE A 47 9.11 -5.94 0.02
N PRO A 48 9.25 -6.26 1.32
CA PRO A 48 9.43 -7.64 1.74
C PRO A 48 8.16 -8.46 1.51
N GLY A 49 8.32 -9.75 1.18
CA GLY A 49 7.18 -10.64 1.06
C GLY A 49 7.53 -12.12 0.93
N VAL A 50 6.48 -12.92 0.80
CA VAL A 50 6.52 -14.35 0.51
C VAL A 50 5.54 -14.70 -0.60
N SER A 51 5.94 -15.70 -1.38
CA SER A 51 5.22 -16.25 -2.52
C SER A 51 5.18 -17.77 -2.35
N PHE A 52 3.98 -18.34 -2.23
CA PHE A 52 3.76 -19.77 -2.19
C PHE A 52 3.09 -20.22 -3.48
N GLY A 53 3.83 -20.99 -4.28
CA GLY A 53 3.32 -21.62 -5.48
C GLY A 53 2.28 -22.72 -5.21
N GLY A 54 1.71 -23.25 -6.29
CA GLY A 54 0.97 -24.49 -6.31
C GLY A 54 1.85 -25.75 -6.27
N ILE A 55 1.26 -26.90 -6.54
CA ILE A 55 1.98 -28.18 -6.58
C ILE A 55 2.96 -28.15 -7.76
N GLY A 56 4.25 -28.29 -7.46
CA GLY A 56 5.32 -28.28 -8.48
C GLY A 56 5.75 -26.88 -8.93
N GLU A 57 5.24 -25.82 -8.29
CA GLU A 57 5.67 -24.44 -8.52
C GLU A 57 6.56 -23.97 -7.36
N ASP A 58 7.56 -23.15 -7.68
CA ASP A 58 8.51 -22.66 -6.70
C ASP A 58 7.85 -21.71 -5.69
N SER A 59 8.26 -21.85 -4.43
CA SER A 59 7.93 -20.93 -3.35
C SER A 59 9.21 -20.25 -2.89
N HIS A 60 9.14 -18.96 -2.65
CA HIS A 60 10.29 -18.16 -2.26
C HIS A 60 9.86 -16.99 -1.39
N SER A 61 10.85 -16.42 -0.70
CA SER A 61 10.68 -15.13 -0.05
C SER A 61 11.47 -14.07 -0.82
N PHE A 62 11.14 -12.80 -0.63
CA PHE A 62 11.74 -11.75 -1.42
C PHE A 62 11.80 -10.42 -0.70
N VAL A 63 12.69 -9.55 -1.18
CA VAL A 63 12.66 -8.10 -0.95
C VAL A 63 12.75 -7.42 -2.30
N GLN A 64 11.71 -6.67 -2.68
CA GLN A 64 11.72 -5.85 -3.88
C GLN A 64 11.97 -4.39 -3.50
N ILE A 65 12.85 -3.69 -4.20
CA ILE A 65 13.12 -2.27 -4.00
C ILE A 65 12.79 -1.52 -5.27
N MET A 66 12.01 -0.45 -5.16
CA MET A 66 11.80 0.55 -6.20
C MET A 66 12.53 1.83 -5.84
N ASN A 67 13.24 2.42 -6.80
CA ASN A 67 13.76 3.78 -6.72
C ASN A 67 12.87 4.70 -7.55
N GLY A 68 12.15 5.59 -6.88
CA GLY A 68 11.23 6.55 -7.52
C GLY A 68 11.93 7.58 -8.40
N CYS A 69 13.17 7.93 -8.05
CA CYS A 69 13.95 8.94 -8.76
C CYS A 69 14.51 8.42 -10.08
N ASP A 70 14.87 7.14 -10.14
CA ASP A 70 15.42 6.53 -11.37
C ASP A 70 14.38 5.71 -12.14
N ALA A 71 13.16 5.57 -11.59
CA ALA A 71 12.11 4.70 -12.11
C ALA A 71 12.62 3.27 -12.39
N SER A 72 13.43 2.76 -11.46
CA SER A 72 14.02 1.43 -11.51
C SER A 72 13.52 0.58 -10.35
N SER A 73 13.62 -0.73 -10.52
CA SER A 73 13.32 -1.69 -9.46
C SER A 73 14.27 -2.87 -9.50
N GLU A 74 14.49 -3.47 -8.33
CA GLU A 74 15.32 -4.64 -8.15
C GLU A 74 14.60 -5.67 -7.29
N TYR A 75 14.69 -6.95 -7.68
CA TYR A 75 13.99 -8.05 -7.03
C TYR A 75 15.00 -9.03 -6.43
N HIS A 76 15.13 -9.03 -5.10
CA HIS A 76 16.01 -9.93 -4.37
C HIS A 76 15.23 -11.17 -3.93
N SER A 77 15.53 -12.31 -4.55
CA SER A 77 14.89 -13.60 -4.22
C SER A 77 15.69 -14.36 -3.17
N TYR A 78 14.99 -14.98 -2.23
CA TYR A 78 15.53 -15.72 -1.10
C TYR A 78 14.83 -17.08 -0.97
N GLY A 79 15.50 -18.04 -0.35
CA GLY A 79 14.88 -19.32 0.01
C GLY A 79 13.62 -19.11 0.85
N ILE A 80 12.63 -20.00 0.70
CA ILE A 80 11.41 -19.92 1.52
C ILE A 80 11.70 -20.19 3.01
N ASP A 81 12.78 -20.91 3.31
CA ASP A 81 13.31 -21.19 4.64
C ASP A 81 14.03 -19.99 5.28
N GLU A 82 14.37 -18.97 4.50
CA GLU A 82 14.93 -17.70 4.98
C GLU A 82 13.85 -16.71 5.42
N PHE A 83 12.57 -17.04 5.22
CA PHE A 83 11.46 -16.27 5.75
C PHE A 83 11.13 -16.65 7.19
N TRP A 84 10.96 -15.62 8.02
CA TRP A 84 10.46 -15.80 9.37
C TRP A 84 9.49 -14.70 9.77
N SER A 85 8.45 -15.05 10.53
CA SER A 85 7.51 -14.08 11.08
C SER A 85 7.19 -14.33 12.55
N SER A 86 7.10 -13.24 13.31
CA SER A 86 6.67 -13.28 14.71
C SER A 86 5.19 -13.68 14.83
N LYS A 87 4.87 -14.47 15.86
CA LYS A 87 3.49 -14.90 16.14
C LYS A 87 2.70 -13.94 17.05
N SER A 88 3.27 -12.81 17.44
CA SER A 88 2.68 -11.92 18.45
C SER A 88 2.56 -10.45 18.04
N GLN A 89 3.36 -10.03 17.05
CA GLN A 89 3.49 -8.65 16.58
C GLN A 89 3.95 -8.65 15.12
N PHE A 90 3.86 -7.50 14.44
CA PHE A 90 4.47 -7.32 13.12
C PHE A 90 6.00 -7.24 13.26
N LEU A 91 6.63 -8.37 12.95
CA LEU A 91 8.05 -8.49 12.74
C LEU A 91 8.27 -9.63 11.74
N VAL A 92 8.86 -9.29 10.61
CA VAL A 92 9.15 -10.20 9.49
C VAL A 92 10.64 -10.13 9.20
N LYS A 93 11.21 -11.27 8.83
CA LYS A 93 12.59 -11.38 8.35
C LYS A 93 12.60 -12.12 7.01
N VAL A 94 13.49 -11.66 6.14
CA VAL A 94 13.80 -12.27 4.84
C VAL A 94 15.33 -12.24 4.73
N GLY A 95 15.97 -13.40 4.89
CA GLY A 95 17.41 -13.47 5.08
C GLY A 95 17.86 -12.63 6.28
N ASP A 96 18.85 -11.74 6.07
CA ASP A 96 19.38 -10.84 7.09
C ASP A 96 18.53 -9.57 7.33
N ASN A 97 17.50 -9.37 6.51
CA ASN A 97 16.64 -8.19 6.56
C ASN A 97 15.55 -8.32 7.61
N GLN A 98 15.17 -7.22 8.24
CA GLN A 98 14.10 -7.18 9.25
C GLN A 98 13.16 -6.01 9.02
N PHE A 99 11.86 -6.30 9.12
CA PHE A 99 10.80 -5.34 8.84
C PHE A 99 9.78 -5.39 9.97
N SER A 100 9.36 -4.21 10.44
CA SER A 100 8.37 -4.07 11.50
C SER A 100 7.63 -2.75 11.34
N GLN A 101 6.59 -2.56 12.15
CA GLN A 101 5.88 -1.28 12.20
C GLN A 101 6.78 -0.11 12.63
N ASN A 102 7.87 -0.39 13.36
CA ASN A 102 8.72 0.62 13.99
C ASN A 102 10.06 0.81 13.26
N GLY A 103 10.28 0.18 12.12
CA GLY A 103 11.52 0.33 11.38
C GLY A 103 11.87 -0.84 10.48
N ILE A 104 12.92 -0.59 9.69
CA ILE A 104 13.56 -1.56 8.80
C ILE A 104 15.06 -1.67 9.12
N LYS A 105 15.59 -2.88 8.98
CA LYS A 105 17.02 -3.16 8.93
C LYS A 105 17.27 -3.89 7.62
N LEU A 106 18.14 -3.34 6.79
CA LEU A 106 18.50 -3.91 5.50
C LEU A 106 19.95 -4.37 5.50
N HIS A 107 20.16 -5.52 4.86
CA HIS A 107 21.44 -6.06 4.44
C HIS A 107 21.17 -6.88 3.17
N LEU A 108 21.03 -6.16 2.07
CA LEU A 108 20.74 -6.68 0.74
C LEU A 108 22.01 -6.58 -0.10
N GLN A 109 22.34 -7.67 -0.78
CA GLN A 109 23.47 -7.69 -1.71
C GLN A 109 23.20 -8.74 -2.78
N ASN A 110 23.13 -8.30 -4.04
CA ASN A 110 23.22 -9.14 -5.22
C ASN A 110 24.21 -8.50 -6.21
N ASP A 111 24.33 -9.08 -7.42
CA ASP A 111 25.26 -8.57 -8.44
C ASP A 111 24.91 -7.16 -8.95
N SER A 112 23.66 -6.72 -8.79
CA SER A 112 23.12 -5.46 -9.34
C SER A 112 22.97 -4.34 -8.30
N GLN A 113 22.80 -4.68 -7.02
CA GLN A 113 22.44 -3.73 -5.97
C GLN A 113 22.93 -4.16 -4.58
N GLU A 114 23.49 -3.20 -3.85
CA GLU A 114 23.84 -3.32 -2.43
C GLU A 114 23.09 -2.28 -1.60
N VAL A 115 22.34 -2.72 -0.58
CA VAL A 115 21.67 -1.83 0.37
C VAL A 115 21.89 -2.29 1.79
N LYS A 116 22.43 -1.41 2.65
CA LYS A 116 22.62 -1.68 4.07
C LYS A 116 22.26 -0.48 4.93
N GLY A 117 21.67 -0.74 6.09
CA GLY A 117 21.35 0.32 7.04
C GLY A 117 20.17 0.02 7.93
N ILE A 118 19.81 1.01 8.73
CA ILE A 118 18.72 0.91 9.70
C ILE A 118 17.92 2.21 9.67
N LEU A 119 16.61 2.08 9.50
CA LEU A 119 15.66 3.16 9.69
C LEU A 119 14.74 2.82 10.87
N ARG A 120 14.48 3.81 11.70
CA ARG A 120 13.51 3.74 12.81
C ARG A 120 12.35 4.65 12.50
N PHE A 121 11.14 4.16 12.76
CA PHE A 121 9.90 4.87 12.51
C PHE A 121 9.27 5.30 13.83
N GLY A 122 8.78 6.55 13.86
CA GLY A 122 8.14 7.14 15.04
C GLY A 122 6.74 7.69 14.73
N ASN A 123 5.90 7.77 15.76
CA ASN A 123 4.56 8.38 15.68
C ASN A 123 3.61 7.73 14.65
N ILE A 124 3.67 6.41 14.51
CA ILE A 124 2.84 5.63 13.59
C ILE A 124 1.35 6.00 13.69
N LYS A 125 0.73 6.25 12.54
CA LYS A 125 -0.71 6.55 12.41
C LYS A 125 -1.44 5.39 11.73
N PRO A 126 -1.87 4.35 12.47
CA PRO A 126 -2.47 3.16 11.86
C PRO A 126 -3.93 3.39 11.46
N TRP A 127 -4.43 2.59 10.52
CA TRP A 127 -5.87 2.51 10.28
C TRP A 127 -6.61 2.04 11.54
N PRO A 128 -7.74 2.67 11.92
CA PRO A 128 -8.44 2.32 13.14
C PRO A 128 -9.01 0.90 13.07
N VAL A 129 -8.73 0.11 14.11
CA VAL A 129 -9.23 -1.26 14.27
C VAL A 129 -10.32 -1.27 15.34
N SER A 130 -11.44 -1.92 15.05
CA SER A 130 -12.47 -2.24 16.04
C SER A 130 -12.91 -3.70 15.91
N PHE A 131 -13.72 -4.17 16.86
CA PHE A 131 -14.16 -5.57 16.87
C PHE A 131 -14.88 -5.96 15.56
N PHE A 132 -15.74 -5.09 15.04
CA PHE A 132 -16.50 -5.29 13.79
C PHE A 132 -15.82 -4.71 12.55
N SER A 133 -14.68 -4.02 12.71
CA SER A 133 -13.92 -3.41 11.62
C SER A 133 -12.43 -3.70 11.83
N PRO A 134 -11.98 -4.94 11.59
CA PRO A 134 -10.59 -5.37 11.75
C PRO A 134 -9.67 -4.81 10.64
N GLY A 135 -9.40 -3.50 10.70
CA GLY A 135 -8.50 -2.80 9.79
C GLY A 135 -9.21 -2.23 8.54
N ALA A 136 -8.43 -1.97 7.49
CA ALA A 136 -8.89 -1.31 6.27
C ALA A 136 -9.97 -2.10 5.53
N MET A 137 -9.94 -3.43 5.56
CA MET A 137 -10.99 -4.25 4.95
C MET A 137 -12.34 -4.18 5.69
N GLY A 138 -12.39 -3.63 6.90
CA GLY A 138 -13.60 -3.59 7.72
C GLY A 138 -14.33 -4.93 7.76
N PRO A 139 -15.66 -4.99 7.50
CA PRO A 139 -16.41 -6.24 7.50
C PRO A 139 -15.98 -7.22 6.38
N PHE A 140 -15.39 -6.74 5.27
CA PHE A 140 -14.90 -7.61 4.20
C PHE A 140 -13.76 -8.53 4.65
N ARG A 141 -13.10 -8.20 5.77
CA ARG A 141 -12.09 -9.07 6.37
C ARG A 141 -12.63 -10.47 6.72
N PHE A 142 -13.92 -10.58 7.03
CA PHE A 142 -14.56 -11.83 7.40
C PHE A 142 -15.14 -12.59 6.19
N VAL A 143 -15.11 -12.00 5.00
CA VAL A 143 -15.60 -12.65 3.78
C VAL A 143 -14.59 -13.71 3.33
N PRO A 144 -15.01 -14.97 3.18
CA PRO A 144 -14.12 -16.03 2.73
C PRO A 144 -13.77 -15.87 1.24
N ARG A 145 -12.58 -16.30 0.85
CA ARG A 145 -12.12 -16.41 -0.56
C ARG A 145 -12.02 -15.06 -1.30
N MET A 146 -11.84 -13.95 -0.58
CA MET A 146 -11.37 -12.70 -1.17
C MET A 146 -10.03 -12.94 -1.87
N GLN A 147 -9.89 -12.45 -3.11
CA GLN A 147 -8.67 -12.65 -3.91
C GLN A 147 -7.46 -11.97 -3.26
N THR A 148 -7.64 -10.78 -2.70
CA THR A 148 -6.63 -10.00 -1.99
C THR A 148 -7.30 -9.23 -0.87
N LEU A 149 -6.57 -9.10 0.23
CA LEU A 149 -6.93 -8.33 1.41
C LEU A 149 -5.84 -7.28 1.64
N HIS A 150 -6.27 -6.08 2.00
CA HIS A 150 -5.43 -4.91 2.13
C HIS A 150 -5.37 -4.42 3.59
N GLY A 151 -4.24 -3.88 4.01
CA GLY A 151 -4.04 -3.35 5.36
C GLY A 151 -3.16 -2.11 5.36
N ILE A 152 -3.73 -0.98 5.80
CA ILE A 152 -2.99 0.27 6.00
C ILE A 152 -2.39 0.25 7.42
N VAL A 153 -1.08 0.01 7.49
CA VAL A 153 -0.31 -0.15 8.74
C VAL A 153 0.11 1.21 9.30
N SER A 154 0.43 2.17 8.44
CA SER A 154 0.77 3.54 8.80
C SER A 154 0.42 4.49 7.67
N PHE A 155 -0.49 5.44 7.92
CA PHE A 155 -0.72 6.59 7.04
C PHE A 155 0.52 7.48 6.93
N ASP A 156 1.21 7.68 8.05
CA ASP A 156 2.30 8.63 8.13
C ASP A 156 3.15 8.35 9.39
N HIS A 157 4.45 8.54 9.28
CA HIS A 157 5.41 8.42 10.38
C HIS A 157 6.71 9.16 10.07
N GLU A 158 7.41 9.58 11.13
CA GLU A 158 8.75 10.19 11.02
C GLU A 158 9.80 9.09 10.87
N ILE A 159 10.81 9.33 10.02
CA ILE A 159 11.94 8.44 9.83
C ILE A 159 13.20 8.99 10.51
N LYS A 160 13.98 8.09 11.14
CA LYS A 160 15.32 8.37 11.66
C LYS A 160 16.29 7.29 11.22
N GLY A 161 17.44 7.69 10.69
CA GLY A 161 18.50 6.78 10.26
C GLY A 161 18.88 6.96 8.80
N ARG A 162 19.74 6.05 8.33
CA ARG A 162 20.38 6.15 7.02
C ARG A 162 20.43 4.79 6.36
N LEU A 163 20.41 4.81 5.03
CA LEU A 163 20.76 3.68 4.20
C LEU A 163 22.01 4.03 3.38
N GLU A 164 22.89 3.06 3.19
CA GLU A 164 23.91 3.08 2.16
C GLU A 164 23.37 2.24 0.99
N ILE A 165 23.22 2.87 -0.18
CA ILE A 165 22.64 2.32 -1.39
C ILE A 165 23.70 2.45 -2.48
N ASP A 166 24.24 1.33 -2.95
CA ASP A 166 25.29 1.26 -3.97
C ASP A 166 26.50 2.17 -3.65
N GLY A 167 26.89 2.17 -2.37
CA GLY A 167 27.99 2.98 -1.82
C GLY A 167 27.65 4.45 -1.53
N LYS A 168 26.45 4.93 -1.91
CA LYS A 168 25.97 6.29 -1.57
C LYS A 168 25.20 6.27 -0.26
N GLN A 169 25.58 7.12 0.69
CA GLN A 169 24.79 7.32 1.90
C GLN A 169 23.61 8.26 1.64
N VAL A 170 22.42 7.83 2.03
CA VAL A 170 21.17 8.60 1.98
C VAL A 170 20.64 8.72 3.41
N ASP A 171 20.44 9.97 3.87
CA ASP A 171 19.91 10.26 5.20
C ASP A 171 18.40 10.48 5.13
N PHE A 172 17.64 9.58 5.75
CA PHE A 172 16.18 9.69 5.81
C PHE A 172 15.71 10.39 7.09
N THR A 173 16.62 10.89 7.93
CA THR A 173 16.27 11.56 9.18
C THR A 173 15.43 12.81 8.91
N GLY A 174 14.24 12.86 9.51
CA GLY A 174 13.27 13.94 9.29
C GLY A 174 12.37 13.72 8.06
N GLY A 175 12.64 12.69 7.26
CA GLY A 175 11.77 12.25 6.17
C GLY A 175 10.49 11.58 6.68
N ARG A 176 9.58 11.25 5.75
CA ARG A 176 8.28 10.64 6.06
C ARG A 176 8.13 9.28 5.40
N GLY A 177 7.36 8.41 6.05
CA GLY A 177 7.04 7.11 5.48
C GLY A 177 5.58 6.70 5.61
N TYR A 178 5.20 5.74 4.77
CA TYR A 178 3.89 5.10 4.70
C TYR A 178 4.09 3.58 4.66
N ILE A 179 3.18 2.85 5.29
CA ILE A 179 3.23 1.38 5.31
C ILE A 179 1.85 0.83 5.00
N GLU A 180 1.78 -0.03 4.00
CA GLU A 180 0.63 -0.86 3.72
C GLU A 180 1.03 -2.31 3.48
N LYS A 181 0.03 -3.14 3.24
CA LYS A 181 0.20 -4.58 3.18
C LYS A 181 -0.90 -5.20 2.35
N ASP A 182 -0.50 -6.11 1.48
CA ASP A 182 -1.41 -6.95 0.72
C ASP A 182 -1.13 -8.44 0.94
N PHE A 183 -2.20 -9.21 0.98
CA PHE A 183 -2.09 -10.66 1.10
C PHE A 183 -3.32 -11.37 0.53
N GLY A 184 -3.10 -12.54 -0.05
CA GLY A 184 -4.16 -13.27 -0.73
C GLY A 184 -3.61 -14.19 -1.80
N ARG A 185 -4.35 -14.34 -2.88
CA ARG A 185 -4.00 -15.15 -4.05
C ARG A 185 -3.44 -14.31 -5.17
N GLU A 186 -4.08 -13.19 -5.52
CA GLU A 186 -3.70 -12.36 -6.66
C GLU A 186 -4.31 -10.98 -6.56
N PHE A 187 -3.67 -10.01 -7.19
CA PHE A 187 -4.22 -8.67 -7.29
C PHE A 187 -5.52 -8.63 -8.13
N PRO A 188 -6.37 -7.61 -7.92
CA PRO A 188 -7.54 -7.36 -8.77
C PRO A 188 -7.21 -7.33 -10.26
N SER A 189 -8.20 -7.61 -11.12
CA SER A 189 -8.03 -7.52 -12.58
C SER A 189 -7.86 -6.07 -13.06
N ALA A 190 -8.48 -5.12 -12.37
CA ALA A 190 -8.32 -3.69 -12.61
C ALA A 190 -8.34 -2.90 -11.30
N TRP A 191 -7.47 -1.89 -11.19
CA TRP A 191 -7.41 -1.00 -10.04
C TRP A 191 -6.74 0.35 -10.33
N ILE A 192 -7.06 1.31 -9.47
CA ILE A 192 -6.33 2.56 -9.29
C ILE A 192 -5.89 2.61 -7.83
N TRP A 193 -4.59 2.68 -7.59
CA TRP A 193 -4.02 2.90 -6.26
C TRP A 193 -3.22 4.19 -6.24
N MET A 194 -3.31 4.96 -5.16
CA MET A 194 -2.49 6.15 -4.98
C MET A 194 -2.27 6.48 -3.52
N GLN A 195 -1.09 7.02 -3.21
CA GLN A 195 -0.75 7.40 -1.84
C GLN A 195 0.23 8.56 -1.78
N SER A 196 -0.06 9.56 -0.94
CA SER A 196 0.92 10.54 -0.50
C SER A 196 0.76 10.91 0.98
N ASN A 197 1.86 11.30 1.59
CA ASN A 197 1.96 11.89 2.93
C ASN A 197 2.96 13.05 2.94
N HIS A 198 3.23 13.62 1.75
CA HIS A 198 4.10 14.76 1.52
C HIS A 198 3.24 15.88 0.98
N PHE A 199 2.55 16.57 1.89
CA PHE A 199 1.77 17.75 1.58
C PHE A 199 2.43 18.97 2.20
N ASP A 200 1.93 20.16 1.89
CA ASP A 200 2.42 21.44 2.43
C ASP A 200 2.44 21.48 3.98
N GLU A 201 1.65 20.61 4.63
CA GLU A 201 1.60 20.45 6.08
C GLU A 201 1.91 19.00 6.48
N THR A 202 2.81 18.83 7.45
CA THR A 202 3.13 17.50 8.00
C THR A 202 1.95 16.91 8.76
N GLY A 203 1.77 15.59 8.67
CA GLY A 203 0.67 14.91 9.34
C GLY A 203 -0.63 14.87 8.51
N ILE A 204 -0.57 15.30 7.26
CA ILE A 204 -1.58 15.02 6.25
C ILE A 204 -1.15 13.81 5.43
N SER A 205 -2.04 12.84 5.25
CA SER A 205 -1.80 11.72 4.35
C SER A 205 -3.08 11.28 3.67
N PHE A 206 -2.98 11.00 2.38
CA PHE A 206 -4.04 10.47 1.56
C PHE A 206 -3.63 9.11 1.00
N THR A 207 -4.54 8.15 1.04
CA THR A 207 -4.42 6.87 0.34
C THR A 207 -5.77 6.51 -0.26
N SER A 208 -5.76 5.93 -1.44
CA SER A 208 -6.94 5.47 -2.15
C SER A 208 -6.62 4.22 -2.95
N SER A 209 -7.41 3.17 -2.75
CA SER A 209 -7.48 2.01 -3.64
C SER A 209 -8.90 1.89 -4.17
N ILE A 210 -9.07 1.82 -5.49
CA ILE A 210 -10.34 1.56 -6.20
C ILE A 210 -10.09 0.34 -7.07
N ALA A 211 -10.84 -0.74 -6.91
CA ALA A 211 -10.53 -2.01 -7.55
C ALA A 211 -11.78 -2.82 -7.91
N ASN A 212 -11.65 -3.65 -8.94
CA ASN A 212 -12.66 -4.63 -9.30
C ASN A 212 -12.54 -5.87 -8.37
N ILE A 213 -13.59 -6.12 -7.58
CA ILE A 213 -13.60 -7.18 -6.56
C ILE A 213 -14.55 -8.31 -6.98
N PRO A 214 -14.04 -9.54 -7.21
CA PRO A 214 -14.89 -10.70 -7.47
C PRO A 214 -15.84 -10.98 -6.32
N TRP A 215 -17.09 -11.25 -6.66
CA TRP A 215 -18.15 -11.56 -5.70
C TRP A 215 -19.12 -12.60 -6.25
N LEU A 216 -18.98 -13.84 -5.78
CA LEU A 216 -19.92 -14.94 -6.02
C LEU A 216 -20.43 -15.07 -7.47
N GLY A 217 -19.50 -15.05 -8.44
CA GLY A 217 -19.81 -15.21 -9.87
C GLY A 217 -20.02 -13.90 -10.65
N ASN A 218 -20.06 -12.76 -9.97
CA ASN A 218 -20.00 -11.42 -10.55
C ASN A 218 -18.79 -10.65 -9.96
N SER A 219 -18.77 -9.34 -10.11
CA SER A 219 -17.83 -8.45 -9.42
C SER A 219 -18.51 -7.14 -9.01
N PHE A 220 -17.83 -6.36 -8.16
CA PHE A 220 -18.24 -5.00 -7.79
C PHE A 220 -17.03 -4.10 -7.65
N VAL A 221 -17.24 -2.79 -7.79
CA VAL A 221 -16.21 -1.77 -7.57
C VAL A 221 -16.05 -1.54 -6.07
N GLY A 222 -14.97 -2.06 -5.50
CA GLY A 222 -14.56 -1.81 -4.13
C GLY A 222 -13.65 -0.60 -4.04
N TYR A 223 -13.74 0.16 -2.94
CA TYR A 223 -12.80 1.23 -2.66
C TYR A 223 -12.51 1.38 -1.18
N LEU A 224 -11.24 1.70 -0.91
CA LEU A 224 -10.66 1.97 0.40
C LEU A 224 -9.92 3.30 0.33
N ILE A 225 -10.56 4.37 0.81
CA ILE A 225 -10.00 5.73 0.75
C ILE A 225 -9.89 6.26 2.17
N GLY A 226 -8.72 6.79 2.51
CA GLY A 226 -8.41 7.37 3.81
C GLY A 226 -7.71 8.71 3.68
N LEU A 227 -8.14 9.69 4.46
CA LEU A 227 -7.46 10.97 4.65
C LEU A 227 -7.13 11.13 6.14
N LEU A 228 -5.85 11.19 6.48
CA LEU A 228 -5.37 11.71 7.75
C LEU A 228 -5.29 13.23 7.63
N TYR A 229 -6.04 13.95 8.46
CA TYR A 229 -6.05 15.42 8.49
C TYR A 229 -6.33 15.89 9.92
N GLU A 230 -5.55 16.85 10.43
CA GLU A 230 -5.63 17.35 11.82
C GLU A 230 -5.59 16.24 12.90
N GLY A 231 -4.89 15.14 12.62
CA GLY A 231 -4.77 14.00 13.53
C GLY A 231 -5.93 13.00 13.50
N GLU A 232 -6.96 13.25 12.70
CA GLU A 232 -8.13 12.40 12.52
C GLU A 232 -8.08 11.66 11.18
N ILE A 233 -8.60 10.41 11.15
CA ILE A 233 -8.66 9.59 9.93
C ILE A 233 -10.10 9.57 9.42
N TYR A 234 -10.33 10.25 8.30
CA TYR A 234 -11.57 10.25 7.55
C TYR A 234 -11.59 9.08 6.56
N ARG A 235 -12.64 8.26 6.61
CA ARG A 235 -12.69 6.97 5.89
C ARG A 235 -13.85 6.93 4.91
N PHE A 236 -13.53 6.79 3.64
CA PHE A 236 -14.51 6.64 2.57
C PHE A 236 -14.31 5.27 1.94
N THR A 237 -15.12 4.30 2.37
CA THR A 237 -14.99 2.91 1.95
C THR A 237 -16.35 2.38 1.49
N THR A 238 -16.34 1.31 0.70
CA THR A 238 -17.58 0.68 0.22
C THR A 238 -18.54 0.28 1.34
N TYR A 239 -18.03 0.10 2.58
CA TYR A 239 -18.83 -0.29 3.74
C TYR A 239 -19.17 0.87 4.71
N THR A 240 -18.76 2.12 4.44
CA THR A 240 -19.10 3.29 5.28
C THR A 240 -20.30 4.08 4.76
N GLY A 241 -20.86 3.70 3.61
CA GLY A 241 -21.94 4.44 2.95
C GLY A 241 -21.47 5.66 2.15
N ALA A 242 -20.15 5.84 2.03
CA ALA A 242 -19.56 6.76 1.07
C ALA A 242 -19.96 6.36 -0.37
N ARG A 243 -19.92 7.32 -1.29
CA ARG A 243 -20.19 7.13 -2.71
C ARG A 243 -19.13 7.84 -3.52
N ILE A 244 -18.53 7.11 -4.45
CA ILE A 244 -17.55 7.64 -5.38
C ILE A 244 -18.25 8.06 -6.69
N SER A 245 -17.81 9.15 -7.30
CA SER A 245 -18.15 9.51 -8.67
C SER A 245 -17.54 8.50 -9.63
N GLN A 246 -17.93 8.57 -10.90
CA GLN A 246 -17.20 7.87 -11.94
C GLN A 246 -15.76 8.43 -12.02
N PRO A 247 -14.70 7.61 -11.88
CA PRO A 247 -13.34 8.11 -12.07
C PRO A 247 -13.14 8.47 -13.55
N MET A 248 -12.49 9.61 -13.80
CA MET A 248 -12.08 10.01 -15.14
C MET A 248 -10.58 9.76 -15.25
N VAL A 249 -10.18 8.94 -16.21
CA VAL A 249 -8.79 8.49 -16.39
C VAL A 249 -8.32 8.95 -17.76
N THR A 250 -7.18 9.62 -17.80
CA THR A 250 -6.42 9.86 -19.03
C THR A 250 -5.11 9.07 -18.93
N LYS A 251 -4.29 9.12 -19.98
CA LYS A 251 -2.94 8.55 -19.94
C LYS A 251 -2.12 8.99 -18.70
N ASP A 252 -2.25 10.26 -18.32
CA ASP A 252 -1.39 10.89 -17.32
C ASP A 252 -2.15 11.45 -16.11
N SER A 253 -3.46 11.23 -16.00
CA SER A 253 -4.25 11.80 -14.89
C SER A 253 -5.42 10.94 -14.46
N VAL A 254 -5.75 11.02 -13.17
CA VAL A 254 -6.97 10.44 -12.61
C VAL A 254 -7.71 11.52 -11.82
N THR A 255 -9.02 11.67 -12.05
CA THR A 255 -9.86 12.53 -11.21
C THR A 255 -11.11 11.81 -10.74
N PHE A 256 -11.48 12.01 -9.49
CA PHE A 256 -12.75 11.54 -8.94
C PHE A 256 -13.12 12.33 -7.68
N THR A 257 -14.38 12.23 -7.29
CA THR A 257 -14.89 12.76 -6.03
C THR A 257 -15.48 11.62 -5.21
N VAL A 258 -15.29 11.64 -3.90
CA VAL A 258 -15.95 10.73 -2.97
C VAL A 258 -16.68 11.52 -1.88
N VAL A 259 -17.92 11.13 -1.59
CA VAL A 259 -18.82 11.87 -0.69
C VAL A 259 -19.51 10.91 0.27
N ASP A 260 -19.63 11.28 1.53
CA ASP A 260 -20.54 10.66 2.49
C ASP A 260 -21.57 11.67 3.02
N ARG A 261 -22.23 11.36 4.14
CA ARG A 261 -23.22 12.26 4.74
C ARG A 261 -22.61 13.58 5.21
N ASP A 262 -21.40 13.54 5.75
CA ASP A 262 -20.79 14.61 6.53
C ASP A 262 -19.59 15.25 5.81
N TYR A 263 -18.96 14.56 4.86
CA TYR A 263 -17.71 14.94 4.21
C TYR A 263 -17.67 14.66 2.69
N ALA A 264 -16.79 15.37 2.00
CA ALA A 264 -16.46 15.13 0.59
C ALA A 264 -14.96 15.34 0.34
N ILE A 265 -14.38 14.56 -0.58
CA ILE A 265 -13.02 14.74 -1.09
C ILE A 265 -13.04 14.76 -2.62
N ASP A 266 -12.43 15.78 -3.22
CA ASP A 266 -12.12 15.83 -4.66
C ASP A 266 -10.64 15.53 -4.87
N ILE A 267 -10.35 14.64 -5.83
CA ILE A 267 -9.01 14.16 -6.14
C ILE A 267 -8.65 14.49 -7.59
N GLN A 268 -7.43 15.00 -7.76
CA GLN A 268 -6.78 15.14 -9.06
C GLN A 268 -5.34 14.64 -8.97
N ALA A 269 -5.10 13.42 -9.46
CA ALA A 269 -3.78 12.84 -9.53
C ALA A 269 -3.17 13.01 -10.93
N ARG A 270 -1.86 13.23 -10.99
CA ARG A 270 -1.06 13.24 -12.22
C ARG A 270 0.04 12.20 -12.13
N LYS A 271 0.05 11.29 -13.09
CA LYS A 271 1.06 10.26 -13.28
C LYS A 271 2.32 10.84 -13.90
N THR A 272 3.43 10.21 -13.59
CA THR A 272 4.78 10.59 -14.00
C THR A 272 5.49 9.32 -14.51
N LYS A 273 6.83 9.33 -14.52
CA LYS A 273 7.60 8.13 -14.86
C LYS A 273 7.25 6.99 -13.88
N SER A 274 7.21 5.77 -14.42
CA SER A 274 6.87 4.59 -13.63
C SER A 274 7.98 3.55 -13.71
N ALA A 275 8.16 2.81 -12.62
CA ALA A 275 8.98 1.61 -12.60
C ALA A 275 8.07 0.39 -12.67
N THR A 276 8.57 -0.66 -13.33
CA THR A 276 7.90 -1.95 -13.35
C THR A 276 8.19 -2.71 -12.05
N LEU A 277 7.17 -3.18 -11.35
CA LEU A 277 7.31 -4.06 -10.18
C LEU A 277 6.74 -5.45 -10.45
N HIS A 278 7.32 -6.46 -9.80
CA HIS A 278 6.73 -7.79 -9.72
C HIS A 278 5.46 -7.76 -8.87
N SER A 279 4.41 -8.42 -9.35
CA SER A 279 3.11 -8.53 -8.67
C SER A 279 2.60 -9.99 -8.64
N PRO A 280 1.69 -10.32 -7.71
CA PRO A 280 1.22 -11.69 -7.54
C PRO A 280 0.15 -12.08 -8.57
N VAL A 281 0.35 -13.23 -9.20
CA VAL A 281 -0.62 -13.94 -10.05
C VAL A 281 -0.72 -15.36 -9.52
N GLN A 282 -1.88 -15.76 -9.00
CA GLN A 282 -2.12 -17.08 -8.40
C GLN A 282 -1.07 -17.46 -7.31
N GLY A 283 -0.60 -16.48 -6.54
CA GLY A 283 0.38 -16.62 -5.47
C GLY A 283 1.83 -16.50 -5.91
N LEU A 284 2.10 -16.46 -7.22
CA LEU A 284 3.44 -16.32 -7.80
C LEU A 284 3.75 -14.88 -8.18
N MET A 285 4.98 -14.42 -7.96
CA MET A 285 5.42 -13.05 -8.29
C MET A 285 5.80 -12.87 -9.79
N THR A 286 4.95 -13.36 -10.69
CA THR A 286 5.15 -13.37 -12.15
C THR A 286 4.45 -12.23 -12.87
N GLY A 287 3.47 -11.58 -12.23
CA GLY A 287 2.80 -10.40 -12.78
C GLY A 287 3.69 -9.17 -12.80
N ARG A 288 3.27 -8.14 -13.54
CA ARG A 288 3.96 -6.86 -13.62
C ARG A 288 2.98 -5.71 -13.42
N ILE A 289 3.39 -4.69 -12.68
CA ILE A 289 2.63 -3.45 -12.45
C ILE A 289 3.53 -2.25 -12.70
N GLU A 290 2.93 -1.12 -13.08
CA GLU A 290 3.62 0.13 -13.33
C GLU A 290 3.24 1.15 -12.25
N GLU A 291 4.19 1.49 -11.39
CA GLU A 291 3.99 2.44 -10.29
C GLU A 291 4.85 3.69 -10.52
N SER A 292 4.24 4.87 -10.37
CA SER A 292 4.98 6.13 -10.20
C SER A 292 5.20 6.41 -8.71
N LEU A 293 6.37 6.91 -8.33
CA LEU A 293 6.66 7.31 -6.94
C LEU A 293 6.99 8.81 -6.79
N ASP A 294 6.98 9.55 -7.90
CA ASP A 294 7.11 11.01 -7.98
C ASP A 294 5.84 11.69 -8.54
N ALA A 295 4.70 10.99 -8.50
CA ALA A 295 3.43 11.52 -8.94
C ALA A 295 2.96 12.67 -8.03
N LYS A 296 1.90 13.39 -8.47
CA LYS A 296 1.26 14.45 -7.68
C LYS A 296 -0.22 14.16 -7.46
N ILE A 297 -0.72 14.40 -6.26
CA ILE A 297 -2.13 14.20 -5.88
C ILE A 297 -2.69 15.49 -5.29
N GLY A 298 -3.50 16.22 -6.06
CA GLY A 298 -4.31 17.32 -5.54
C GLY A 298 -5.49 16.78 -4.72
N VAL A 299 -5.65 17.29 -3.51
CA VAL A 299 -6.73 16.93 -2.58
C VAL A 299 -7.48 18.20 -2.19
N ASN A 300 -8.79 18.22 -2.41
CA ASN A 300 -9.68 19.17 -1.75
C ASN A 300 -10.60 18.41 -0.80
N PHE A 301 -10.63 18.79 0.48
CA PHE A 301 -11.46 18.16 1.50
C PHE A 301 -12.49 19.14 2.05
N TYR A 302 -13.72 18.66 2.22
CA TYR A 302 -14.86 19.47 2.62
C TYR A 302 -15.66 18.81 3.73
N ARG A 303 -16.29 19.65 4.55
CA ARG A 303 -17.30 19.26 5.54
C ARG A 303 -18.65 19.85 5.17
N ARG A 304 -19.72 19.10 5.36
CA ARG A 304 -21.09 19.58 5.11
C ARG A 304 -21.43 20.72 6.06
N LYS A 305 -22.01 21.81 5.52
CA LYS A 305 -22.48 22.98 6.26
C LYS A 305 -23.83 23.45 5.68
N GLY A 306 -24.92 23.10 6.37
CA GLY A 306 -26.28 23.30 5.84
C GLY A 306 -26.51 22.48 4.58
N SER A 307 -26.98 23.14 3.51
CA SER A 307 -27.14 22.53 2.18
C SER A 307 -25.86 22.55 1.32
N GLY A 308 -24.77 23.15 1.81
CA GLY A 308 -23.52 23.32 1.06
C GLY A 308 -22.32 22.61 1.69
N TRP A 309 -21.15 22.93 1.14
CA TRP A 309 -19.86 22.38 1.55
C TRP A 309 -18.93 23.51 2.02
N GLU A 310 -18.27 23.30 3.15
CA GLU A 310 -17.21 24.16 3.66
C GLU A 310 -15.87 23.47 3.40
N LYS A 311 -15.01 24.10 2.60
CA LYS A 311 -13.65 23.61 2.35
C LYS A 311 -12.85 23.65 3.65
N LYS A 312 -12.28 22.52 4.02
CA LYS A 312 -11.42 22.33 5.19
C LYS A 312 -9.96 22.32 4.81
N TYR A 313 -9.64 21.75 3.67
CA TYR A 313 -8.27 21.63 3.20
C TYR A 313 -8.19 21.64 1.68
N GLU A 314 -7.10 22.19 1.16
CA GLU A 314 -6.68 22.14 -0.23
C GLU A 314 -5.15 22.04 -0.24
N GLY A 315 -4.60 21.07 -0.98
CA GLY A 315 -3.17 20.94 -1.13
C GLY A 315 -2.77 19.89 -2.16
N ILE A 316 -1.48 19.85 -2.48
CA ILE A 316 -0.91 18.93 -3.45
C ILE A 316 0.08 18.02 -2.74
N GLY A 317 -0.22 16.72 -2.76
CA GLY A 317 0.69 15.68 -2.30
C GLY A 317 1.76 15.43 -3.36
N THR A 318 3.03 15.55 -2.99
CA THR A 318 4.20 15.18 -3.80
C THR A 318 4.70 13.79 -3.43
N SER A 319 5.77 13.35 -4.09
CA SER A 319 6.40 12.03 -3.86
C SER A 319 5.37 10.90 -3.81
N ALA A 320 4.35 10.99 -4.68
CA ALA A 320 3.16 10.17 -4.57
C ALA A 320 3.35 8.84 -5.30
N GLY A 321 2.88 7.77 -4.67
CA GLY A 321 2.60 6.49 -5.30
C GLY A 321 1.37 6.65 -6.20
N LEU A 322 1.42 6.14 -7.44
CA LEU A 322 0.26 6.08 -8.33
C LEU A 322 0.36 4.89 -9.30
N GLU A 323 -0.65 4.05 -9.27
CA GLU A 323 -0.88 2.90 -10.15
C GLU A 323 -2.24 3.03 -10.84
N VAL A 324 -2.27 2.69 -12.13
CA VAL A 324 -3.48 2.59 -12.94
C VAL A 324 -3.31 1.34 -13.79
N MET A 325 -4.02 0.26 -13.44
CA MET A 325 -3.75 -1.08 -13.94
C MET A 325 -5.04 -1.79 -14.36
N GLY A 326 -4.97 -2.56 -15.45
CA GLY A 326 -6.10 -3.33 -15.98
C GLY A 326 -7.05 -2.51 -16.85
N ASP A 327 -8.22 -3.10 -17.13
CA ASP A 327 -9.29 -2.44 -17.90
C ASP A 327 -10.09 -1.49 -16.99
N MET A 328 -10.00 -0.19 -17.25
CA MET A 328 -10.65 0.83 -16.44
C MET A 328 -12.19 0.77 -16.49
N GLU A 329 -12.77 0.17 -17.53
CA GLU A 329 -14.22 -0.05 -17.59
C GLU A 329 -14.70 -1.01 -16.49
N GLU A 330 -13.86 -1.96 -16.05
CA GLU A 330 -14.20 -2.91 -14.98
C GLU A 330 -14.39 -2.24 -13.62
N ILE A 331 -13.76 -1.09 -13.40
CA ILE A 331 -13.97 -0.26 -12.20
C ILE A 331 -14.94 0.90 -12.45
N GLY A 332 -15.64 0.87 -13.59
CA GLY A 332 -16.61 1.86 -14.01
C GLY A 332 -15.99 3.21 -14.36
N ALA A 333 -14.68 3.32 -14.59
CA ALA A 333 -14.05 4.58 -14.95
C ALA A 333 -14.31 4.95 -16.42
N ILE A 334 -14.21 6.24 -16.74
CA ILE A 334 -14.25 6.75 -18.12
C ILE A 334 -12.82 6.99 -18.55
N GLU A 335 -12.38 6.27 -19.59
CA GLU A 335 -11.13 6.58 -20.27
C GLU A 335 -11.32 7.71 -21.27
N ILE A 336 -10.52 8.76 -21.10
CA ILE A 336 -10.50 9.93 -21.97
C ILE A 336 -9.23 9.83 -22.80
N MET A 337 -9.41 9.40 -24.06
CA MET A 337 -8.35 9.50 -25.06
C MET A 337 -8.16 10.99 -25.38
N ASN A 338 -7.08 11.59 -24.89
CA ASN A 338 -6.65 12.90 -25.36
C ASN A 338 -6.26 12.75 -26.85
N SER A 339 -7.00 13.43 -27.72
CA SER A 339 -6.77 13.53 -29.17
C SER A 339 -5.47 14.25 -29.52
#